data_AF-A0AAX7TND1-F1
#
_entry.id   AF-A0AAX7TND1-F1
#
_cell.length_a   1.000
_cell.length_b   1.000
_cell.length_c   1.000
_cell.angle_alpha   90.00
_cell.angle_beta   90.00
_cell.angle_gamma   90.00
#
_symmetry.space_group_name_H-M   'P 1'
#
loop_
_entity.id
_entity.type
_entity.pdbx_description
1 polymer ?
#
loop_
_entity_poly.entity_id
_entity_poly.type
_entity_poly.pdbx_seq_one_letter_code
_entity_poly.pdbx_strand_id
1 'polypeptide(L)' 'MCNSAFVMAKLYLSIIDDVIDSVRELFLDEGVEDRVLDDLRHVSLNNPTLLLLFFLKA' A
#
# COMPACT_ATOMS: atom_id res chain seq x y z
N MET A 1 -14.95 -4.55 -23.25
CA MET A 1 -13.49 -4.54 -22.97
C MET A 1 -13.25 -3.78 -21.68
N CYS A 2 -13.10 -4.47 -20.54
CA CYS A 2 -12.80 -3.84 -19.25
C CYS A 2 -11.29 -3.68 -19.07
N ASN A 3 -10.61 -2.97 -19.99
CA ASN A 3 -9.16 -2.84 -19.96
C ASN A 3 -8.68 -1.84 -18.87
N SER A 4 -9.49 -0.82 -18.55
CA SER A 4 -9.10 0.19 -17.56
C SER A 4 -9.10 -0.35 -16.13
N ALA A 5 -10.09 -1.15 -15.73
CA ALA A 5 -10.17 -1.70 -14.38
C ALA A 5 -8.98 -2.61 -14.06
N PHE A 6 -8.54 -3.40 -15.03
CA PHE A 6 -7.36 -4.24 -14.90
C PHE A 6 -6.06 -3.43 -14.80
N VAL A 7 -5.89 -2.40 -15.65
CA VAL A 7 -4.72 -1.51 -15.58
C VAL A 7 -4.67 -0.77 -14.24
N MET A 8 -5.80 -0.25 -13.77
CA MET A 8 -5.87 0.42 -12.46
C MET A 8 -5.53 -0.53 -11.31
N ALA A 9 -6.02 -1.78 -11.34
CA ALA A 9 -5.67 -2.77 -10.33
C ALA A 9 -4.15 -3.05 -10.28
N LYS A 10 -3.49 -3.16 -11.44
CA LYS A 10 -2.04 -3.36 -11.50
C LYS A 10 -1.26 -2.14 -10.98
N LEU A 11 -1.72 -0.93 -11.30
CA LEU A 11 -1.10 0.30 -10.80
C LEU A 11 -1.24 0.39 -9.27
N TYR A 12 -2.42 0.10 -8.72
CA TYR A 12 -2.61 0.09 -7.27
C TYR A 12 -1.70 -0.91 -6.56
N LEU A 13 -1.58 -2.14 -7.09
CA LEU A 13 -0.68 -3.14 -6.53
C LEU A 13 0.78 -2.67 -6.55
N SER A 14 1.24 -2.09 -7.68
CA SER A 14 2.60 -1.55 -7.78
C SER A 14 2.85 -0.46 -6.75
N ILE A 15 1.91 0.49 -6.61
CA ILE A 15 2.03 1.59 -5.64
C ILE A 15 2.06 1.06 -4.21
N ILE A 16 1.22 0.06 -3.88
CA ILE A 16 1.23 -0.57 -2.55
C ILE A 16 2.60 -1.20 -2.28
N ASP A 17 3.13 -1.99 -3.21
CA ASP A 17 4.42 -2.64 -3.02
C ASP A 17 5.56 -1.59 -2.89
N ASP A 18 5.56 -0.53 -3.71
CA ASP A 18 6.54 0.58 -3.63
C ASP A 18 6.48 1.33 -2.29
N VAL A 19 5.27 1.61 -1.79
CA VAL A 19 5.07 2.29 -0.49
C VAL A 19 5.50 1.39 0.66
N ILE A 20 5.10 0.12 0.65
CA ILE A 20 5.48 -0.85 1.70
C ILE A 20 6.99 -1.00 1.77
N ASP A 21 7.66 -1.05 0.62
CA ASP A 21 9.12 -1.12 0.59
C ASP A 21 9.77 0.17 1.12
N SER A 22 9.24 1.34 0.72
CA SER A 22 9.76 2.64 1.17
C SER A 22 9.62 2.89 2.67
N VAL A 23 8.56 2.39 3.33
CA VAL A 23 8.34 2.62 4.77
C VAL A 23 8.93 1.51 5.65
N ARG A 24 9.45 0.43 5.06
CA ARG A 24 10.03 -0.70 5.79
C ARG A 24 11.20 -0.25 6.68
N GLU A 25 12.14 0.50 6.12
CA GLU A 25 13.30 1.01 6.88
C GLU A 25 12.86 1.94 8.02
N LEU A 26 11.86 2.79 7.77
CA LEU A 26 11.29 3.68 8.80
C LEU A 26 10.69 2.88 9.97
N PHE A 27 9.95 1.82 9.67
CA PHE A 27 9.36 0.95 10.71
C PHE A 27 10.45 0.26 11.53
N LEU A 28 11.53 -0.20 10.87
CA LEU A 28 12.68 -0.80 11.55
C LEU A 28 13.40 0.21 12.45
N ASP A 29 13.64 1.42 11.96
CA ASP A 29 14.30 2.50 12.70
C ASP A 29 13.49 2.95 13.93
N GLU A 30 12.16 2.93 13.84
CA GLU A 30 11.26 3.20 14.97
C GLU A 30 11.04 1.98 15.89
N GLY A 31 11.61 0.83 15.56
CA GLY A 31 11.44 -0.41 16.34
C GLY A 31 10.02 -0.96 16.29
N VAL A 32 9.26 -0.65 15.24
CA VAL A 32 7.92 -1.17 15.00
C VAL A 32 8.02 -2.65 14.60
N GLU A 33 7.12 -3.47 15.13
CA GLU A 33 7.11 -4.90 14.84
C GLU A 33 6.76 -5.18 13.37
N ASP A 34 7.49 -6.11 12.73
CA ASP A 34 7.28 -6.49 11.32
C ASP A 34 5.82 -6.84 10.98
N ARG A 35 5.09 -7.44 11.93
CA ARG A 35 3.67 -7.78 11.78
C ARG A 35 2.79 -6.56 11.47
N VAL A 36 3.16 -5.38 11.94
CA VAL A 36 2.40 -4.13 11.73
C VAL A 36 2.53 -3.68 10.28
N LEU A 37 3.69 -3.88 9.65
CA LEU A 37 3.89 -3.61 8.24
C LEU A 37 3.09 -4.59 7.37
N ASP A 38 3.03 -5.86 7.77
CA ASP A 38 2.16 -6.87 7.13
C ASP A 38 0.68 -6.53 7.27
N ASP A 39 0.24 -6.09 8.46
CA ASP A 39 -1.14 -5.64 8.70
C ASP A 39 -1.49 -4.42 7.84
N LEU A 40 -0.57 -3.46 7.71
CA LEU A 40 -0.73 -2.31 6.82
C LEU A 40 -0.92 -2.78 5.38
N ARG A 41 -0.06 -3.68 4.89
CA ARG A 41 -0.19 -4.27 3.54
C ARG A 41 -1.51 -5.01 3.37
N HIS A 42 -1.97 -5.73 4.40
CA HIS A 42 -3.24 -6.45 4.36
C HIS A 42 -4.43 -5.48 4.26
N VAL A 43 -4.49 -4.45 5.10
CA VAL A 43 -5.55 -3.43 5.05
C VAL A 43 -5.56 -2.69 3.71
N SER A 44 -4.36 -2.42 3.17
CA SER A 44 -4.14 -1.78 1.87
C SER A 44 -4.81 -2.52 0.71
N LEU A 45 -4.73 -3.86 0.71
CA LEU A 45 -5.30 -4.72 -0.32
C LEU A 45 -6.81 -4.91 -0.16
N ASN A 46 -7.32 -4.89 1.07
CA ASN A 46 -8.75 -5.09 1.35
C ASN A 46 -9.59 -3.83 1.13
N ASN A 47 -9.01 -2.63 1.20
CA ASN A 47 -9.71 -1.38 0.89
C ASN A 47 -8.82 -0.39 0.13
N PRO A 48 -8.66 -0.56 -1.19
CA PRO A 48 -7.77 0.27 -2.00
C PRO A 48 -8.17 1.75 -2.04
N THR A 49 -9.45 2.06 -1.81
CA THR A 49 -9.98 3.44 -1.73
C THR A 49 -9.45 4.21 -0.52
N LEU A 50 -9.19 3.55 0.62
CA LEU A 50 -8.64 4.21 1.80
C LEU A 50 -7.18 4.59 1.61
N LEU A 51 -6.40 3.74 0.93
CA LEU A 51 -4.99 4.03 0.66
C LEU A 51 -4.81 5.23 -0.28
N LEU A 52 -5.65 5.31 -1.30
CA LEU A 52 -5.67 6.44 -2.22
C LEU A 52 -6.00 7.75 -1.49
N LEU A 53 -6.89 7.69 -0.48
CA LEU A 53 -7.25 8.85 0.34
C LEU A 53 -6.12 9.27 1.27
N PHE A 54 -5.33 8.32 1.80
CA PHE A 54 -4.18 8.60 2.67
C PHE A 54 -2.97 9.16 1.90
N PHE A 55 -2.67 8.66 0.70
CA PHE A 55 -1.45 9.01 -0.03
C PHE A 55 -1.61 10.07 -1.13
N LEU A 56 -2.80 10.27 -1.71
CA LEU A 56 -3.02 11.35 -2.72
C LEU A 56 -3.65 12.63 -2.14
N LYS A 57 -4.09 12.62 -0.88
CA LYS A 57 -4.70 13.79 -0.22
C LYS A 57 -3.75 14.50 0.75
N ALA A 58 -2.55 13.98 0.96
CA ALA A 58 -1.49 14.57 1.79
C ALA A 58 -0.62 15.55 0.99
#